data_AF-A0AAC9V6U3-F1
#
_entry.id   AF-A0AAC9V6U3-F1
#
_cell.length_a   1.000
_cell.length_b   1.000
_cell.length_c   1.000
_cell.angle_alpha   90.00
_cell.angle_beta   90.00
_cell.angle_gamma   90.00
#
_symmetry.space_group_name_H-M   'P 1'
#
loop_
_entity.id
_entity.type
_entity.pdbx_description
1 polymer ?
#
loop_
_entity_poly.entity_id
_entity_poly.type
_entity_poly.pdbx_seq_one_letter_code
_entity_poly.pdbx_strand_id
1 'polypeptide(L)'
;MFDSYLIWWRESFFAGESIDEIIAGIEDNYRKNRFIAMWFMKSKEEFWTYYAMRKELKLERVFNTIIATIFYETEKKEWKQRLIDLLEITHDLQESEEVPLYEIKVLQKDMNSYEVYRRKKLGIPLYP
;
A
#
# COMPACT_ATOMS: atom_id res chain seq x y z
N MET A 1 8.26 -2.91 8.22
CA MET A 1 7.49 -1.63 8.30
C MET A 1 6.01 -2.03 8.30
N PHE A 2 5.09 -1.25 8.87
CA PHE A 2 3.64 -1.53 8.95
C PHE A 2 3.13 -2.68 9.85
N ASP A 3 3.96 -3.62 10.31
CA ASP A 3 3.51 -4.91 10.89
C ASP A 3 2.39 -4.79 11.94
N SER A 4 2.59 -4.01 13.00
CA SER A 4 1.57 -3.87 14.06
C SER A 4 0.29 -3.18 13.57
N TYR A 5 0.39 -2.30 12.58
CA TYR A 5 -0.73 -1.57 12.02
C TYR A 5 -1.57 -2.46 11.10
N LEU A 6 -0.91 -3.25 10.24
CA LEU A 6 -1.57 -4.20 9.35
C LEU A 6 -2.19 -5.36 10.13
N ILE A 7 -1.55 -5.85 11.20
CA ILE A 7 -2.17 -6.84 12.10
C ILE A 7 -3.46 -6.27 12.67
N TRP A 8 -3.42 -5.07 13.27
CA TRP A 8 -4.62 -4.44 13.82
C TRP A 8 -5.70 -4.23 12.75
N TRP A 9 -5.34 -3.79 11.55
CA TRP A 9 -6.28 -3.60 10.45
C TRP A 9 -6.93 -4.94 10.06
N ARG A 10 -6.13 -5.99 9.82
CA ARG A 10 -6.63 -7.32 9.46
C ARG A 10 -7.58 -7.85 10.51
N GLU A 11 -7.21 -7.83 11.79
CA GLU A 11 -8.06 -8.30 12.89
C GLU A 11 -9.35 -7.49 13.01
N SER A 12 -9.33 -6.20 12.70
CA SER A 12 -10.52 -5.34 12.83
C SER A 12 -11.53 -5.52 11.70
N PHE A 13 -11.09 -5.95 10.51
CA PHE A 13 -11.91 -5.89 9.30
C PHE A 13 -12.00 -7.20 8.51
N PHE A 14 -11.07 -8.13 8.73
CA PHE A 14 -10.90 -9.38 7.99
C PHE A 14 -10.51 -10.52 8.94
N ALA A 15 -11.04 -10.49 10.16
CA ALA A 15 -10.74 -11.49 11.18
C ALA A 15 -11.02 -12.91 10.65
N GLY A 16 -10.02 -13.78 10.73
CA GLY A 16 -10.11 -15.15 10.22
C GLY A 16 -9.77 -15.34 8.74
N GLU A 17 -9.67 -14.27 7.93
CA GLU A 17 -9.24 -14.38 6.54
C GLU A 17 -7.71 -14.37 6.42
N SER A 18 -7.15 -15.34 5.71
CA SER A 18 -5.77 -15.34 5.23
C SER A 18 -5.53 -14.25 4.17
N ILE A 19 -4.25 -13.96 3.87
CA ILE A 19 -3.91 -12.99 2.80
C ILE A 19 -4.45 -13.46 1.45
N ASP A 20 -4.37 -14.75 1.16
CA ASP A 20 -4.85 -15.32 -0.10
C ASP A 20 -6.38 -15.21 -0.22
N GLU A 21 -7.13 -15.41 0.87
CA GLU A 21 -8.59 -15.19 0.90
C GLU A 21 -8.96 -13.70 0.73
N ILE A 22 -8.14 -12.81 1.28
CA ILE A 22 -8.31 -11.36 1.06
C ILE A 22 -8.06 -11.01 -0.42
N ILE A 23 -7.00 -11.54 -1.02
CA ILE A 23 -6.68 -11.33 -2.45
C ILE A 23 -7.77 -11.91 -3.34
N ALA A 24 -8.26 -13.13 -3.07
CA ALA A 24 -9.32 -13.76 -3.85
C ALA A 24 -10.63 -12.93 -3.87
N GLY A 25 -10.86 -12.09 -2.85
CA GLY A 25 -12.04 -11.23 -2.75
C GLY A 25 -11.82 -9.76 -3.14
N ILE A 26 -10.77 -9.45 -3.91
CA ILE A 26 -10.32 -8.06 -4.12
C ILE A 26 -11.11 -7.29 -5.20
N GLU A 27 -11.62 -7.95 -6.24
CA GLU A 27 -12.12 -7.28 -7.48
C GLU A 27 -13.15 -6.18 -7.23
N ASP A 28 -13.99 -6.29 -6.20
CA ASP A 28 -15.00 -5.27 -5.85
C ASP A 28 -14.96 -4.80 -4.39
N ASN A 29 -13.91 -5.16 -3.65
CA ASN A 29 -13.80 -4.81 -2.24
C ASN A 29 -12.76 -3.73 -2.01
N TYR A 30 -13.24 -2.48 -1.95
CA TYR A 30 -12.40 -1.32 -1.72
C TYR A 30 -11.54 -1.40 -0.44
N ARG A 31 -12.06 -2.02 0.62
CA ARG A 31 -11.30 -2.17 1.88
C ARG A 31 -10.17 -3.18 1.71
N LYS A 32 -10.42 -4.30 1.03
CA LYS A 32 -9.40 -5.32 0.72
C LYS A 32 -8.31 -4.74 -0.17
N ASN A 33 -8.68 -3.98 -1.22
CA ASN A 33 -7.75 -3.27 -2.09
C ASN A 33 -6.76 -2.40 -1.30
N ARG A 34 -7.29 -1.56 -0.41
CA ARG A 34 -6.46 -0.64 0.39
C ARG A 34 -5.55 -1.36 1.37
N PHE A 35 -6.07 -2.39 2.04
CA PHE A 35 -5.28 -3.20 2.96
C PHE A 35 -4.15 -3.92 2.22
N ILE A 36 -4.45 -4.58 1.11
CA ILE A 36 -3.46 -5.31 0.31
C ILE A 36 -2.43 -4.36 -0.31
N ALA A 37 -2.83 -3.17 -0.76
CA ALA A 37 -1.89 -2.16 -1.23
C ALA A 37 -0.83 -1.83 -0.16
N MET A 38 -1.27 -1.60 1.07
CA MET A 38 -0.36 -1.36 2.18
C MET A 38 0.47 -2.59 2.57
N TRP A 39 -0.12 -3.77 2.47
CA TRP A 39 0.57 -5.02 2.77
C TRP A 39 1.70 -5.30 1.77
N PHE A 40 1.49 -5.07 0.47
CA PHE A 40 2.56 -5.20 -0.54
C PHE A 40 3.70 -4.21 -0.30
N MET A 41 3.42 -3.01 0.21
CA MET A 41 4.44 -2.01 0.52
C MET A 41 5.27 -2.34 1.78
N LYS A 42 4.96 -3.42 2.51
CA LYS A 42 5.64 -3.70 3.79
C LYS A 42 7.09 -4.14 3.66
N SER A 43 7.42 -4.77 2.54
CA SER A 43 8.74 -5.31 2.24
C SER A 43 8.91 -5.53 0.74
N LYS A 44 10.15 -5.43 0.27
CA LYS A 44 10.54 -5.74 -1.11
C LYS A 44 10.08 -7.13 -1.58
N GLU A 45 10.29 -8.15 -0.75
CA GLU A 45 9.95 -9.55 -1.09
C GLU A 45 8.48 -9.71 -1.46
N GLU A 46 7.60 -9.18 -0.62
CA GLU A 46 6.15 -9.28 -0.78
C GLU A 46 5.65 -8.44 -1.97
N PHE A 47 6.24 -7.27 -2.17
CA PHE A 47 5.95 -6.47 -3.36
C PHE A 47 6.26 -7.26 -4.64
N TRP A 48 7.48 -7.76 -4.78
CA TRP A 48 7.93 -8.39 -6.02
C TRP A 48 7.34 -9.78 -6.26
N THR A 49 7.08 -10.55 -5.20
CA THR A 49 6.39 -11.85 -5.29
C THR A 49 5.02 -11.69 -5.94
N TYR A 50 4.20 -10.77 -5.42
CA TYR A 50 2.86 -10.55 -5.95
C TYR A 50 2.84 -9.69 -7.22
N TYR A 51 3.82 -8.81 -7.42
CA TYR A 51 3.95 -8.08 -8.67
C TYR A 51 4.18 -9.05 -9.83
N ALA A 52 5.02 -10.08 -9.65
CA ALA A 52 5.26 -11.10 -10.67
C ALA A 52 3.98 -11.86 -11.06
N MET A 53 3.10 -12.13 -10.09
CA MET A 53 1.83 -12.85 -10.28
C MET A 53 0.63 -11.93 -10.53
N ARG A 54 0.85 -10.61 -10.67
CA ARG A 54 -0.24 -9.62 -10.63
C ARG A 54 -1.36 -9.89 -11.62
N LYS A 55 -1.06 -10.37 -12.83
CA LYS A 55 -2.06 -10.63 -13.88
C LYS A 55 -2.89 -11.88 -13.59
N GLU A 56 -2.25 -12.90 -13.02
CA GLU A 56 -2.93 -14.13 -12.60
C GLU A 56 -3.88 -13.85 -11.43
N LEU A 57 -3.43 -13.01 -10.50
CA LEU A 57 -4.17 -12.67 -9.28
C LEU A 57 -5.07 -11.43 -9.42
N LYS A 58 -5.14 -10.84 -10.62
CA LYS A 58 -5.92 -9.63 -10.94
C LYS A 58 -5.59 -8.43 -10.03
N LEU A 59 -4.32 -8.24 -9.74
CA LEU A 59 -3.77 -7.20 -8.86
C LEU A 59 -3.24 -5.98 -9.63
N GLU A 60 -3.38 -5.92 -10.95
CA GLU A 60 -2.82 -4.85 -11.79
C GLU A 60 -3.22 -3.47 -11.28
N ARG A 61 -4.52 -3.28 -11.01
CA ARG A 61 -5.03 -2.01 -10.49
C ARG A 61 -4.40 -1.63 -9.15
N VAL A 62 -4.19 -2.61 -8.26
CA VAL A 62 -3.57 -2.37 -6.95
C VAL A 62 -2.14 -1.88 -7.13
N PHE A 63 -1.36 -2.56 -7.97
CA PHE A 63 0.04 -2.18 -8.22
C PHE A 63 0.14 -0.84 -8.97
N ASN A 64 -0.69 -0.60 -9.98
CA ASN A 64 -0.78 0.69 -10.65
C ASN A 64 -1.08 1.80 -9.64
N THR A 65 -2.05 1.58 -8.73
CA THR A 65 -2.38 2.54 -7.67
C THR A 65 -1.23 2.77 -6.69
N ILE A 66 -0.47 1.72 -6.30
CA ILE A 66 0.73 1.88 -5.46
C ILE A 66 1.77 2.74 -6.17
N ILE A 67 2.12 2.39 -7.40
CA ILE A 67 3.19 3.05 -8.17
C ILE A 67 2.80 4.50 -8.45
N ALA A 68 1.59 4.74 -8.98
CA ALA A 68 1.06 6.09 -9.19
C ALA A 68 1.07 6.91 -7.90
N THR A 69 0.71 6.31 -6.76
CA THR A 69 0.71 7.02 -5.47
C THR A 69 2.10 7.43 -5.00
N ILE A 70 3.08 6.54 -5.15
CA ILE A 70 4.47 6.78 -4.75
C ILE A 70 5.12 7.85 -5.65
N PHE A 71 4.82 7.83 -6.95
CA PHE A 71 5.42 8.76 -7.91
C PHE A 71 4.65 10.08 -8.09
N TYR A 72 3.39 10.17 -7.64
CA TYR A 72 2.64 11.43 -7.67
C TYR A 72 3.18 12.42 -6.64
N GLU A 73 3.73 13.58 -7.06
CA GLU A 73 4.26 14.61 -6.14
C GLU A 73 5.20 14.02 -5.06
N THR A 74 6.11 13.12 -5.47
CA THR A 74 7.02 12.37 -4.60
C THR A 74 7.78 13.27 -3.63
N GLU A 75 8.22 14.43 -4.11
CA GLU A 75 8.98 15.43 -3.39
C GLU A 75 8.27 15.99 -2.15
N LYS A 76 6.93 15.89 -2.09
CA LYS A 76 6.14 16.44 -0.98
C LYS A 76 6.10 15.55 0.27
N LYS A 77 6.52 14.29 0.17
CA LYS A 77 6.39 13.30 1.27
C LYS A 77 7.60 12.38 1.34
N GLU A 78 8.39 12.51 2.41
CA GLU A 78 9.58 11.67 2.65
C GLU A 78 9.34 10.16 2.61
N TRP A 79 8.15 9.70 3.04
CA TRP A 79 7.84 8.26 3.04
C TRP A 79 7.83 7.68 1.62
N LYS A 80 7.57 8.50 0.58
CA LYS A 80 7.56 8.04 -0.81
C LYS A 80 8.95 7.68 -1.27
N GLN A 81 9.95 8.54 -1.02
CA GLN A 81 11.34 8.21 -1.34
C GLN A 81 11.80 6.96 -0.60
N ARG A 82 11.45 6.82 0.68
CA ARG A 82 11.75 5.60 1.45
C ARG A 82 11.13 4.34 0.84
N LEU A 83 9.92 4.43 0.28
CA LEU A 83 9.28 3.31 -0.41
C LEU A 83 9.94 3.02 -1.76
N ILE A 84 10.37 4.04 -2.50
CA ILE A 84 11.16 3.86 -3.73
C ILE A 84 12.44 3.09 -3.40
N ASP A 85 13.18 3.52 -2.39
CA ASP A 85 14.43 2.90 -1.98
C ASP A 85 14.21 1.48 -1.42
N LEU A 86 13.15 1.29 -0.61
CA LEU A 86 12.83 0.01 0.00
C LEU A 86 12.39 -1.04 -1.03
N LEU A 87 11.51 -0.63 -1.95
CA LEU A 87 10.90 -1.54 -2.93
C LEU A 87 11.75 -1.66 -4.20
N GLU A 88 12.72 -0.76 -4.40
CA GLU A 88 13.54 -0.64 -5.60
C GLU A 88 12.69 -0.54 -6.87
N ILE A 89 11.66 0.32 -6.81
CA ILE A 89 10.70 0.51 -7.90
C ILE A 89 11.01 1.75 -8.72
N THR A 90 10.57 1.72 -9.97
CA THR A 90 10.69 2.81 -10.93
C THR A 90 9.33 3.09 -11.56
N HIS A 91 9.16 4.29 -12.13
CA HIS A 91 7.86 4.74 -12.65
C HIS A 91 7.35 3.92 -13.85
N ASP A 92 8.25 3.32 -14.63
CA ASP A 92 7.96 2.46 -15.78
C ASP A 92 7.26 1.14 -15.42
N LEU A 93 7.19 0.79 -14.13
CA LEU A 93 6.44 -0.38 -13.66
C LEU A 93 4.93 -0.20 -13.69
N GLN A 94 4.43 1.04 -13.84
CA GLN A 94 3.00 1.31 -14.00
C GLN A 94 2.58 0.91 -15.42
N GLU A 95 1.73 -0.12 -15.51
CA GLU A 95 1.11 -0.45 -16.79
C GLU A 95 0.09 0.64 -17.14
N SER A 96 -0.05 0.98 -18.42
CA SER A 96 -0.59 2.20 -19.03
C SER A 96 -2.02 2.66 -18.65
N GLU A 97 -2.62 2.10 -17.61
CA GLU A 97 -3.88 2.53 -17.05
C GLU A 97 -3.70 3.83 -16.23
N GLU A 98 -4.51 4.82 -16.56
CA GLU A 98 -4.60 6.05 -15.77
C GLU A 98 -5.28 5.75 -14.44
N VAL A 99 -4.54 5.91 -13.35
CA VAL A 99 -5.08 5.76 -12.00
C VAL A 99 -5.83 7.04 -11.61
N PRO A 100 -7.12 6.99 -11.25
CA PRO A 100 -7.85 8.16 -10.82
C PRO A 100 -7.19 8.86 -9.62
N LEU A 101 -7.11 10.19 -9.66
CA LEU A 101 -6.54 11.00 -8.57
C LEU A 101 -7.19 10.72 -7.20
N TYR A 102 -8.47 10.33 -7.19
CA TYR A 102 -9.16 9.90 -5.98
C TYR A 102 -8.47 8.71 -5.29
N GLU A 103 -8.09 7.67 -6.04
CA GLU A 103 -7.43 6.47 -5.50
C GLU A 103 -6.05 6.80 -4.94
N ILE A 104 -5.30 7.66 -5.66
CA ILE A 104 -4.02 8.19 -5.18
C ILE A 104 -4.19 8.89 -3.82
N LYS A 105 -5.17 9.80 -3.71
CA LYS A 105 -5.42 10.55 -2.47
C LYS A 105 -5.85 9.64 -1.31
N VAL A 106 -6.59 8.57 -1.61
CA VAL A 106 -7.02 7.58 -0.61
C VAL A 106 -5.82 6.84 -0.06
N LEU A 107 -4.96 6.28 -0.90
CA LEU A 107 -3.80 5.53 -0.44
C LEU A 107 -2.82 6.45 0.32
N GLN A 108 -2.66 7.70 -0.12
CA GLN A 108 -1.93 8.71 0.67
C GLN A 108 -2.53 8.95 2.06
N LYS A 109 -3.86 8.95 2.19
CA LYS A 109 -4.53 9.09 3.49
C LYS A 109 -4.23 7.90 4.41
N ASP A 110 -4.20 6.69 3.87
CA ASP A 110 -3.83 5.50 4.64
C ASP A 110 -2.37 5.55 5.09
N MET A 111 -1.46 5.93 4.19
CA MET A 111 -0.05 6.11 4.50
C MET A 111 0.17 7.19 5.58
N ASN A 112 -0.53 8.32 5.49
CA ASN A 112 -0.49 9.35 6.52
C ASN A 112 -1.07 8.85 7.86
N SER A 113 -2.12 8.03 7.83
CA SER A 113 -2.71 7.44 9.03
C SER A 113 -1.75 6.46 9.71
N TYR A 114 -1.04 5.65 8.91
CA TYR A 114 0.05 4.81 9.41
C TYR A 114 1.19 5.62 10.01
N GLU A 115 1.61 6.71 9.37
CA GLU A 115 2.66 7.59 9.89
C GLU A 115 2.27 8.18 11.27
N VAL A 116 1.02 8.60 11.43
CA VAL A 116 0.48 9.06 12.72
C VAL A 116 0.49 7.93 13.76
N TYR A 117 0.03 6.73 13.38
CA TYR A 117 0.06 5.56 14.26
C TYR A 117 1.50 5.24 14.72
N ARG A 118 2.45 5.20 13.78
CA ARG A 118 3.86 4.92 14.05
C ARG A 118 4.45 5.94 15.01
N ARG A 119 4.22 7.25 14.76
CA ARG A 119 4.70 8.32 15.64
C ARG A 119 4.16 8.18 17.06
N LYS A 120 2.86 7.92 17.22
CA LYS A 120 2.24 7.67 18.54
C LYS A 120 2.89 6.48 19.26
N LYS A 121 3.10 5.37 18.55
CA LYS A 121 3.76 4.16 19.08
C LYS A 121 5.19 4.41 19.54
N LEU A 122 5.90 5.31 18.86
CA LEU A 122 7.29 5.68 19.16
C LEU A 122 7.42 6.86 20.14
N GLY A 123 6.31 7.41 20.64
CA GLY A 123 6.33 8.60 21.50
C GLY A 123 6.81 9.88 20.80
N ILE A 124 6.79 9.91 19.46
CA ILE A 124 7.21 11.08 18.68
C ILE A 124 6.03 12.08 18.62
N PRO A 125 6.24 13.36 18.97
CA PRO A 125 5.22 14.40 18.85
C PRO A 125 4.66 14.51 17.43
N LEU A 126 3.35 14.73 17.32
CA LEU A 126 2.67 14.86 16.03
C LEU A 126 2.88 16.24 15.38
N TYR A 127 3.31 17.23 16.16
CA TYR A 127 3.65 18.58 15.74
C TYR A 127 4.98 18.99 16.39
N PRO A 128 5.81 19.79 15.71
CA PRO A 128 6.93 20.48 16.35
C PRO A 128 6.45 21.47 17.42
#